data_AF-A0A6J5UHU2-F1
#
_entry.id   AF-A0A6J5UHU2-F1
#
_cell.length_a   1.000
_cell.length_b   1.000
_cell.length_c   1.000
_cell.angle_alpha   90.00
_cell.angle_beta   90.00
_cell.angle_gamma   90.00
#
_symmetry.space_group_name_H-M   'P 1'
#
loop_
_entity.id
_entity.type
_entity.pdbx_description
1 polymer ?
#
loop_
_entity_poly.entity_id
_entity_poly.type
_entity_poly.pdbx_seq_one_letter_code
_entity_poly.pdbx_strand_id
1 'polypeptide(L)'
;MASLLEMQFHGFFFKYQTMMTVFAPFDQVLMNRVGNLSEQSSIFHCHVVPCRLLWSDLVSFNDGTVLRTNLMGFTNNITRSQDMLMLNGESIILPEVYHNG
;
A
#
# COMPACT_ATOMS: atom_id res chain seq x y z
N MET A 1 -5.61 13.49 -11.51
CA MET A 1 -5.24 12.74 -10.28
C MET A 1 -4.34 11.54 -10.56
N ALA A 2 -4.42 10.89 -11.73
CA ALA A 2 -3.52 9.78 -12.10
C ALA A 2 -2.05 10.19 -12.37
N SER A 3 -1.80 11.41 -12.83
CA SER A 3 -0.47 11.89 -13.24
C SER A 3 0.54 12.04 -12.10
N LEU A 4 0.10 12.31 -10.86
CA LEU A 4 0.99 12.39 -9.69
C LEU A 4 1.48 10.99 -9.27
N LEU A 5 0.56 10.01 -9.26
CA LEU A 5 0.88 8.59 -9.04
C LEU A 5 1.85 8.11 -10.13
N GLU A 6 1.51 8.34 -11.39
CA GLU A 6 2.34 7.95 -12.55
C GLU A 6 3.76 8.54 -12.50
N MET A 7 3.90 9.81 -12.12
CA MET A 7 5.19 10.47 -11.97
C MET A 7 6.06 9.87 -10.86
N GLN A 8 5.47 9.40 -9.75
CA GLN A 8 6.21 8.73 -8.69
C GLN A 8 6.70 7.33 -9.10
N PHE A 9 6.01 6.68 -10.05
CA PHE A 9 6.45 5.40 -10.60
C PHE A 9 7.47 5.52 -11.73
N HIS A 10 7.56 6.69 -12.40
CA HIS A 10 8.36 6.88 -13.61
C HIS A 10 9.89 6.82 -13.41
N GLY A 11 10.39 6.93 -12.17
CA GLY A 11 11.83 6.99 -11.88
C GLY A 11 12.49 5.69 -11.40
N PHE A 12 11.74 4.75 -10.83
CA PHE A 12 12.33 3.62 -10.07
C PHE A 12 11.75 2.24 -10.41
N PHE A 13 10.54 2.17 -10.99
CA PHE A 13 9.70 0.97 -10.85
C PHE A 13 9.60 0.05 -12.08
N PHE A 14 9.85 0.57 -13.29
CA PHE A 14 9.47 -0.16 -14.51
C PHE A 14 10.43 -1.23 -15.01
N LYS A 15 11.59 -1.45 -14.37
CA LYS A 15 12.56 -2.39 -14.93
C LYS A 15 12.22 -3.86 -14.65
N TYR A 16 11.43 -4.18 -13.61
CA TYR A 16 11.21 -5.59 -13.19
C TYR A 16 9.84 -5.95 -12.57
N GLN A 17 8.89 -5.03 -12.37
CA GLN A 17 7.62 -5.35 -11.70
C GLN A 17 6.40 -4.89 -12.50
N THR A 18 5.76 -5.83 -13.17
CA THR A 18 4.48 -5.64 -13.87
C THR A 18 3.26 -5.74 -12.95
N MET A 19 3.46 -6.11 -11.67
CA MET A 19 2.38 -6.39 -10.72
C MET A 19 2.68 -5.82 -9.33
N MET A 20 1.76 -5.00 -8.80
CA MET A 20 1.87 -4.39 -7.48
C MET A 20 0.50 -4.33 -6.78
N THR A 21 0.53 -4.31 -5.46
CA THR A 21 -0.65 -4.01 -4.63
C THR A 21 -0.45 -2.66 -3.94
N VAL A 22 -1.48 -1.81 -4.00
CA VAL A 22 -1.49 -0.48 -3.40
C VAL A 22 -2.49 -0.47 -2.25
N PHE A 23 -2.02 -0.14 -1.05
CA PHE A 23 -2.86 0.10 0.11
C PHE A 23 -3.22 1.58 0.20
N ALA A 24 -4.30 1.97 -0.45
CA ALA A 24 -4.73 3.36 -0.51
C ALA A 24 -5.43 3.81 0.79
N PRO A 25 -4.95 4.86 1.47
CA PRO A 25 -5.70 5.48 2.56
C PRO A 25 -6.91 6.24 2.02
N PHE A 26 -7.91 6.49 2.88
CA PHE A 26 -9.00 7.41 2.56
C PHE A 26 -8.49 8.84 2.46
N ASP A 27 -9.07 9.62 1.55
CA ASP A 27 -8.74 11.03 1.34
C ASP A 27 -8.75 11.84 2.63
N GLN A 28 -9.71 11.57 3.52
CA GLN A 28 -9.83 12.23 4.83
C GLN A 28 -8.59 12.06 5.72
N VAL A 29 -7.91 10.90 5.65
CA VAL A 29 -6.67 10.64 6.40
C VAL A 29 -5.50 11.46 5.81
N LEU A 30 -5.54 11.72 4.51
CA LEU A 30 -4.51 12.49 3.81
C LEU A 30 -4.70 14.01 3.98
N MET A 31 -5.92 14.49 4.22
CA MET A 31 -6.21 15.92 4.42
C MET A 31 -5.38 16.54 5.55
N ASN A 32 -5.04 15.77 6.58
CA ASN A 32 -4.20 16.21 7.71
C ASN A 32 -2.71 16.35 7.36
N ARG A 33 -2.28 15.94 6.16
CA ARG A 33 -0.88 15.95 5.69
C ARG A 33 -0.66 16.76 4.40
N VAL A 34 -1.64 17.57 4.01
CA VAL A 34 -1.56 18.43 2.82
C VAL A 34 -0.59 19.59 3.10
N GLY A 35 0.65 19.49 2.61
CA GLY A 35 1.64 20.58 2.69
C GLY A 35 3.10 20.16 2.46
N ASN A 36 3.47 18.92 2.83
CA ASN A 36 4.86 18.45 2.75
C ASN A 36 5.08 17.51 1.55
N LEU A 37 5.35 18.06 0.37
CA LEU A 37 5.55 17.30 -0.87
C LEU A 37 6.71 16.29 -0.82
N SER A 38 7.77 16.58 -0.05
CA SER A 38 8.90 15.65 0.12
C SER A 38 8.52 14.40 0.92
N GLU A 39 7.65 14.55 1.93
CA GLU A 39 7.14 13.43 2.72
C GLU A 39 6.14 12.60 1.92
N GLN A 40 5.37 13.24 1.02
CA GLN A 40 4.39 12.56 0.17
C GLN A 40 5.02 11.41 -0.62
N SER A 41 6.14 11.63 -1.31
CA SER A 41 6.81 10.58 -2.10
C SER A 41 7.18 9.34 -1.27
N SER A 42 7.71 9.56 -0.06
CA SER A 42 8.06 8.46 0.86
C SER A 42 6.82 7.74 1.38
N ILE A 43 5.75 8.48 1.67
CA ILE A 43 4.46 7.91 2.11
C ILE A 43 3.92 6.96 1.05
N PHE A 44 3.93 7.35 -0.22
CA PHE A 44 3.44 6.47 -1.28
C PHE A 44 4.24 5.16 -1.38
N HIS A 45 5.56 5.20 -1.22
CA HIS A 45 6.39 3.98 -1.26
C HIS A 45 6.12 3.03 -0.09
N CYS A 46 5.67 3.52 1.06
CA CYS A 46 5.25 2.69 2.20
C CYS A 46 3.96 1.91 1.92
N HIS A 47 3.09 2.43 1.06
CA HIS A 47 1.79 1.84 0.74
C HIS A 47 1.82 0.87 -0.44
N VAL A 48 2.96 0.74 -1.13
CA VAL A 48 3.12 -0.13 -2.30
C VAL A 48 3.91 -1.37 -1.95
N VAL A 49 3.31 -2.53 -2.24
CA VAL A 49 3.96 -3.84 -2.13
C VAL A 49 4.32 -4.35 -3.54
N PRO A 50 5.56 -4.80 -3.77
CA PRO A 50 6.07 -5.26 -5.07
C PRO A 50 5.55 -6.63 -5.54
N CYS A 51 4.35 -7.01 -5.14
CA CYS A 51 3.67 -8.21 -5.61
C CYS A 51 2.17 -7.95 -5.69
N ARG A 52 1.49 -8.71 -6.55
CA ARG A 52 0.04 -8.73 -6.58
C ARG A 52 -0.46 -9.66 -5.47
N LEU A 53 -1.20 -9.07 -4.57
CA LEU A 53 -1.93 -9.72 -3.48
C LEU A 53 -3.41 -9.50 -3.73
N LEU A 54 -4.15 -10.61 -3.88
CA LEU A 54 -5.60 -10.63 -3.89
C LEU A 54 -6.13 -10.57 -2.45
N TRP A 55 -7.41 -10.27 -2.30
CA TRP A 55 -8.06 -10.34 -0.99
C TRP A 55 -7.94 -11.74 -0.39
N SER A 56 -8.08 -12.80 -1.19
CA SER A 56 -7.87 -14.19 -0.77
C SER A 56 -6.49 -14.43 -0.18
N ASP A 57 -5.46 -13.81 -0.74
CA ASP A 57 -4.08 -13.96 -0.26
C ASP A 57 -3.94 -13.28 1.09
N LEU A 58 -4.46 -12.05 1.20
CA LEU A 58 -4.41 -11.24 2.42
C LEU A 58 -5.13 -11.91 3.59
N VAL A 59 -6.32 -12.47 3.39
CA VAL A 59 -7.07 -13.17 4.45
C VAL A 59 -6.44 -14.51 4.82
N SER A 60 -5.61 -15.10 3.96
CA SER A 60 -4.91 -16.36 4.22
C SER A 60 -3.63 -16.19 5.04
N PHE A 61 -3.07 -14.98 5.12
CA PHE A 61 -1.85 -14.73 5.86
C PHE A 61 -2.00 -14.96 7.35
N ASN A 62 -0.92 -15.37 8.02
CA ASN A 62 -0.95 -15.50 9.48
C ASN A 62 -0.97 -14.12 10.15
N ASP A 63 -1.52 -14.05 11.35
CA ASP A 63 -1.44 -12.84 12.17
C ASP A 63 0.02 -12.50 12.48
N GLY A 64 0.41 -11.24 12.31
CA GLY A 64 1.79 -10.76 12.41
C GLY A 64 2.64 -10.96 11.14
N THR A 65 2.03 -11.26 9.99
CA THR A 65 2.77 -11.43 8.73
C THR A 65 3.38 -10.10 8.27
N VAL A 66 4.67 -10.12 7.97
CA VAL A 66 5.40 -8.92 7.55
C VAL A 66 5.61 -8.90 6.03
N LEU A 67 5.07 -7.89 5.38
CA LEU A 67 5.21 -7.61 3.95
C LEU A 67 6.30 -6.57 3.74
N ARG A 68 7.25 -6.87 2.85
CA ARG A 68 8.27 -5.89 2.44
C ARG A 68 7.64 -4.89 1.48
N THR A 69 7.91 -3.61 1.69
CA THR A 69 7.48 -2.56 0.77
C THR A 69 8.61 -2.19 -0.18
N ASN A 70 8.34 -1.29 -1.11
CA ASN A 70 9.37 -0.75 -2.00
C ASN A 70 10.27 0.30 -1.34
N LEU A 71 9.98 0.72 -0.11
CA LEU A 71 10.85 1.60 0.66
C LEU A 71 11.82 0.74 1.49
N MET A 72 13.12 0.88 1.20
CA MET A 72 14.16 0.13 1.91
C MET A 72 14.11 0.41 3.43
N GLY A 73 14.03 -0.65 4.22
CA GLY A 73 13.91 -0.56 5.69
C GLY A 73 12.49 -0.36 6.21
N PHE A 74 11.48 -0.25 5.33
CA PHE A 74 10.08 -0.17 5.72
C PHE A 74 9.35 -1.48 5.41
N THR A 75 8.51 -1.90 6.34
CA THR A 75 7.72 -3.12 6.23
C THR A 75 6.30 -2.88 6.71
N ASN A 76 5.34 -3.48 6.02
CA ASN A 76 3.95 -3.49 6.43
C ASN A 76 3.64 -4.73 7.25
N ASN A 77 2.93 -4.57 8.36
CA ASN A 77 2.52 -5.67 9.22
C ASN A 77 1.03 -5.97 9.01
N ILE A 78 0.72 -7.22 8.69
CA ILE A 78 -0.64 -7.73 8.61
C ILE A 78 -1.01 -8.29 9.97
N THR A 79 -2.03 -7.70 10.58
CA THR A 79 -2.53 -8.09 11.91
C THR A 79 -4.03 -8.33 11.87
N ARG A 80 -4.55 -9.03 12.88
CA ARG A 80 -5.99 -9.25 13.05
C ARG A 80 -6.48 -8.69 14.38
N SER A 81 -7.62 -8.01 14.34
CA SER A 81 -8.33 -7.57 15.54
C SER A 81 -9.83 -7.72 15.33
N GLN A 82 -10.52 -8.44 16.22
CA GLN A 82 -11.99 -8.56 16.21
C GLN A 82 -12.57 -8.90 14.82
N ASP A 83 -11.98 -9.88 14.14
CA ASP A 83 -12.31 -10.31 12.77
C ASP A 83 -12.00 -9.31 11.63
N MET A 84 -11.41 -8.17 11.93
CA MET A 84 -10.91 -7.21 10.94
C MET A 84 -9.44 -7.48 10.59
N LEU A 85 -9.15 -7.43 9.29
CA LEU A 85 -7.79 -7.43 8.79
C LEU A 85 -7.21 -6.03 8.89
N MET A 86 -6.03 -5.92 9.48
CA MET A 86 -5.37 -4.65 9.74
C MET A 86 -4.00 -4.61 9.08
N LEU A 87 -3.65 -3.44 8.54
CA LEU A 87 -2.33 -3.12 7.99
C LEU A 87 -1.69 -2.07 8.89
N ASN A 88 -0.56 -2.39 9.52
CA ASN A 88 0.12 -1.50 10.47
C ASN A 88 -0.79 -0.96 11.60
N GLY A 89 -1.81 -1.71 11.99
CA GLY A 89 -2.80 -1.27 12.98
C GLY A 89 -3.96 -0.43 12.43
N GLU A 90 -4.06 -0.25 11.11
CA GLU A 90 -5.19 0.40 10.45
C GLU A 90 -6.07 -0.62 9.75
N SER A 91 -7.40 -0.48 9.84
CA SER A 91 -8.33 -1.45 9.25
C SER A 91 -8.36 -1.37 7.72
N ILE A 92 -8.31 -2.52 7.05
CA ILE A 92 -8.61 -2.62 5.62
C ILE A 92 -10.12 -2.74 5.47
N ILE A 93 -10.76 -1.69 4.95
CA ILE A 93 -12.24 -1.61 4.88
C ILE A 93 -12.81 -1.82 3.48
N LEU A 94 -12.01 -1.62 2.43
CA LEU A 94 -12.42 -1.81 1.04
C LEU A 94 -11.34 -2.60 0.28
N PRO A 95 -11.49 -3.93 0.15
CA PRO A 95 -10.60 -4.72 -0.67
C PRO A 95 -10.90 -4.57 -2.16
N GLU A 96 -9.87 -4.73 -2.99
CA GLU A 96 -9.99 -4.88 -4.45
C GLU A 96 -10.77 -3.76 -5.17
N VAL A 97 -10.63 -2.51 -4.70
CA VAL A 97 -11.27 -1.33 -5.31
C VAL A 97 -10.89 -1.14 -6.79
N TYR A 98 -9.69 -1.56 -7.17
CA TYR A 98 -9.22 -1.57 -8.55
C TYR A 98 -8.40 -2.81 -8.82
N HIS A 99 -8.61 -3.41 -9.99
CA HIS A 99 -7.87 -4.55 -10.47
C HIS A 99 -7.54 -4.37 -11.96
N ASN A 100 -6.26 -4.49 -12.33
CA ASN A 100 -5.82 -4.51 -13.72
C ASN A 100 -5.53 -5.96 -14.14
N GLY A 101 -6.13 -6.37 -15.26
CA GLY A 101 -6.06 -7.73 -15.83
C GLY A 101 -4.72 -8.03 -16.47
#